data_AF-A0A226EAX2-F1
#
_entry.id   AF-A0A226EAX2-F1
#
_cell.length_a   1.000
_cell.length_b   1.000
_cell.length_c   1.000
_cell.angle_alpha   90.00
_cell.angle_beta   90.00
_cell.angle_gamma   90.00
#
_symmetry.space_group_name_H-M   'P 1'
#
loop_
_entity.id
_entity.type
_entity.pdbx_description
1 polymer ?
#
loop_
_entity_poly.entity_id
_entity_poly.type
_entity_poly.pdbx_seq_one_letter_code
_entity_poly.pdbx_strand_id
1 'polypeptide(L)'
;MCNIIPVETGSVLLKELKERIKDNEKLHNFADIFDDKLLVGFLRGKRNDMEKTVACLEHFVYVRTEKYPIFTQTYLPSTVTMLDKDLFNILRHPDPNGRVVGVVQMCKWNPSIAPIEDAIATGMFVLDEGIRTYFSTGNELVLLFDCNGLTLSHARTITPRIAILLVNMFVVRKEER
;
A
#
# COMPACT_ATOMS: atom_id res chain seq x y z
N MET A 1 16.61 -7.53 -15.66
CA MET A 1 17.06 -8.74 -14.94
C MET A 1 16.50 -8.67 -13.53
N CYS A 2 15.58 -9.57 -13.19
CA CYS A 2 15.09 -9.69 -11.82
C CYS A 2 16.22 -10.22 -10.94
N ASN A 3 16.69 -9.41 -9.99
CA ASN A 3 17.50 -9.90 -8.89
C ASN A 3 16.59 -10.73 -7.97
N ILE A 4 16.37 -11.99 -8.34
CA ILE A 4 15.83 -12.97 -7.41
C ILE A 4 16.94 -13.21 -6.39
N ILE A 5 16.72 -12.72 -5.17
CA ILE A 5 17.66 -12.86 -4.05
C ILE A 5 17.89 -14.37 -3.81
N PRO A 6 19.14 -14.82 -3.61
CA PRO A 6 19.40 -16.17 -3.12
C PRO A 6 18.63 -16.39 -1.82
N VAL A 7 17.88 -17.49 -1.72
CA VAL A 7 16.96 -17.79 -0.60
C VAL A 7 17.61 -17.60 0.78
N GLU A 8 18.92 -17.85 0.88
CA GLU A 8 19.74 -17.74 2.08
C GLU A 8 19.99 -16.29 2.54
N THR A 9 20.18 -15.34 1.63
CA THR A 9 20.36 -13.92 1.97
C THR A 9 19.05 -13.27 2.40
N GLY A 10 17.93 -13.73 1.83
CA GLY A 10 16.59 -13.24 2.20
C GLY A 10 16.19 -13.59 3.63
N SER A 11 16.57 -14.77 4.12
CA SER A 11 16.26 -15.20 5.49
C SER A 11 17.02 -14.41 6.56
N VAL A 12 18.28 -14.06 6.29
CA VAL A 12 19.12 -13.25 7.19
C VAL A 12 18.56 -11.83 7.33
N LEU A 13 18.27 -11.17 6.21
CA LEU A 13 17.73 -9.80 6.21
C LEU A 13 16.36 -9.72 6.89
N LEU A 14 15.50 -10.71 6.68
CA LEU A 14 14.20 -10.77 7.34
C LEU A 14 14.35 -10.92 8.86
N LYS A 15 15.29 -11.75 9.31
CA LYS A 15 15.57 -11.92 10.75
C LYS A 15 16.08 -10.61 11.36
N GLU A 16 17.05 -9.95 10.72
CA GLU A 16 17.56 -8.66 11.18
C GLU A 16 16.44 -7.62 11.24
N LEU A 17 15.58 -7.53 10.22
CA LEU A 17 14.46 -6.58 10.20
C LEU A 17 13.48 -6.84 11.34
N LYS A 18 13.17 -8.10 11.65
CA LYS A 18 12.31 -8.45 12.79
C LYS A 18 12.93 -8.06 14.13
N GLU A 19 14.24 -8.18 14.29
CA GLU A 19 14.97 -7.71 15.48
C GLU A 19 14.88 -6.17 15.59
N ARG A 20 15.13 -5.46 14.49
CA ARG A 20 14.97 -3.98 14.42
C ARG A 20 13.56 -3.53 14.79
N ILE A 21 12.52 -4.25 14.36
CA ILE A 21 11.12 -3.91 14.68
C ILE A 21 10.84 -4.05 16.18
N LYS A 22 11.38 -5.10 16.82
CA LYS A 22 11.19 -5.33 18.27
C LYS A 22 11.84 -4.22 19.11
N ASP A 23 12.99 -3.73 18.68
CA ASP A 23 13.74 -2.70 19.40
C ASP A 23 13.28 -1.28 19.04
N ASN A 24 12.38 -1.12 18.05
CA ASN A 24 11.93 0.19 17.57
C ASN A 24 10.66 0.66 18.28
N GLU A 25 10.75 1.79 18.98
CA GLU A 25 9.65 2.38 19.75
C GLU A 25 8.39 2.68 18.93
N LYS A 26 8.52 2.97 17.63
CA LYS A 26 7.38 3.26 16.75
C LYS A 26 6.75 2.01 16.14
N LEU A 27 7.49 0.89 16.09
CA LEU A 27 7.07 -0.32 15.37
C LEU A 27 6.74 -1.50 16.27
N HIS A 28 7.33 -1.61 17.46
CA HIS A 28 7.22 -2.81 18.31
C HIS A 28 5.76 -3.16 18.66
N ASN A 29 4.91 -2.16 18.94
CA ASN A 29 3.49 -2.34 19.23
C ASN A 29 2.66 -2.83 18.03
N PHE A 30 3.23 -2.79 16.83
CA PHE A 30 2.60 -3.21 15.58
C PHE A 30 3.29 -4.45 14.98
N ALA A 31 4.17 -5.13 15.73
CA ALA A 31 4.89 -6.30 15.22
C ALA A 31 3.94 -7.39 14.67
N ASP A 32 2.78 -7.56 15.29
CA ASP A 32 1.81 -8.61 14.93
C ASP A 32 1.14 -8.40 13.56
N ILE A 33 1.09 -7.16 13.05
CA ILE A 33 0.50 -6.87 11.72
C ILE A 33 1.51 -7.09 10.57
N PHE A 34 2.79 -7.27 10.91
CA PHE A 34 3.90 -7.42 9.97
C PHE A 34 4.28 -8.89 9.77
N ASP A 35 3.51 -9.62 8.97
CA ASP A 35 3.93 -10.95 8.55
C ASP A 35 5.16 -10.93 7.61
N ASP A 36 5.78 -12.10 7.47
CA ASP A 36 7.01 -12.30 6.70
C ASP A 36 6.88 -11.89 5.24
N LYS A 37 5.71 -12.12 4.62
CA LYS A 37 5.50 -11.78 3.21
C LYS A 37 5.49 -10.26 3.02
N LEU A 38 4.82 -9.55 3.93
CA LEU A 38 4.79 -8.10 3.91
C LEU A 38 6.19 -7.53 4.14
N LEU A 39 6.90 -7.99 5.18
CA LEU A 39 8.26 -7.53 5.49
C LEU A 39 9.25 -7.77 4.35
N VAL A 40 9.19 -8.95 3.72
CA VAL A 40 9.99 -9.23 2.51
C VAL A 40 9.61 -8.29 1.37
N GLY A 41 8.33 -7.97 1.20
CA GLY A 41 7.87 -6.98 0.22
C GLY A 41 8.46 -5.58 0.45
N PHE A 42 8.49 -5.11 1.70
CA PHE A 42 9.12 -3.83 2.06
C PHE A 42 10.63 -3.83 1.80
N LEU A 43 11.35 -4.87 2.22
CA LEU A 43 12.77 -5.04 1.92
C LEU A 43 13.02 -4.96 0.41
N ARG A 44 12.26 -5.74 -0.36
CA ARG A 44 12.39 -5.78 -1.82
C ARG A 44 12.16 -4.40 -2.42
N GLY A 45 11.08 -3.71 -2.03
CA GLY A 45 10.73 -2.37 -2.50
C GLY A 45 11.79 -1.30 -2.17
N LYS A 46 12.57 -1.49 -1.10
CA LYS A 46 13.71 -0.63 -0.74
C LYS A 46 15.06 -1.19 -1.17
N ARG A 47 15.07 -2.17 -2.09
CA ARG A 47 16.30 -2.79 -2.61
C ARG A 47 17.19 -3.36 -1.51
N ASN A 48 16.56 -3.93 -0.48
CA ASN A 48 17.17 -4.52 0.70
C ASN A 48 17.98 -3.55 1.58
N ASP A 49 17.75 -2.25 1.42
CA ASP A 49 18.33 -1.23 2.29
C ASP A 49 17.59 -1.22 3.63
N MET A 50 18.25 -1.70 4.68
CA MET A 50 17.65 -1.90 6.01
C MET A 50 17.12 -0.58 6.59
N GLU A 51 17.91 0.50 6.53
CA GLU A 51 17.53 1.81 7.07
C GLU A 51 16.32 2.38 6.34
N LYS A 52 16.33 2.33 5.00
CA LYS A 52 15.17 2.77 4.21
C LYS A 52 13.94 1.92 4.43
N THR A 53 14.13 0.63 4.72
CA THR A 53 13.03 -0.30 5.01
C THR A 53 12.37 0.05 6.34
N VAL A 54 13.16 0.20 7.41
CA VAL A 54 12.67 0.61 8.73
C VAL A 54 11.97 1.96 8.65
N ALA A 55 12.58 2.97 8.02
CA ALA A 55 11.96 4.29 7.84
C ALA A 55 10.63 4.22 7.06
N CYS A 56 10.52 3.31 6.09
CA CYS A 56 9.28 3.10 5.34
C CYS A 56 8.19 2.43 6.18
N LEU A 57 8.56 1.49 7.04
CA LEU A 57 7.63 0.86 7.99
C LEU A 57 7.16 1.86 9.04
N GLU A 58 8.04 2.72 9.56
CA GLU A 58 7.66 3.79 10.49
C GLU A 58 6.64 4.72 9.85
N HIS A 59 6.90 5.14 8.61
CA HIS A 59 5.95 5.96 7.85
C HIS A 59 4.63 5.23 7.58
N PHE A 60 4.68 3.93 7.26
CA PHE A 60 3.49 3.10 7.06
C PHE A 60 2.59 3.09 8.29
N VAL A 61 3.16 2.93 9.48
CA VAL A 61 2.44 2.99 10.77
C VAL A 61 1.94 4.40 11.03
N TYR A 62 2.84 5.38 11.04
CA TYR A 62 2.55 6.78 11.37
C TYR A 62 1.38 7.34 10.56
N VAL A 63 1.37 7.11 9.25
CA VAL A 63 0.30 7.63 8.38
C VAL A 63 -1.05 7.00 8.73
N ARG A 64 -1.06 5.74 9.16
CA ARG A 64 -2.28 4.98 9.49
C ARG A 64 -2.76 5.18 10.92
N THR A 65 -1.88 5.43 11.88
CA THR A 65 -2.24 5.45 13.30
C THR A 65 -2.26 6.85 13.90
N GLU A 66 -1.46 7.78 13.37
CA GLU A 66 -1.30 9.11 13.94
C GLU A 66 -1.76 10.22 13.00
N LYS A 67 -1.37 10.17 11.73
CA LYS A 67 -1.69 11.24 10.76
C LYS A 67 -3.13 11.19 10.27
N TYR A 68 -3.63 10.00 9.97
CA TYR A 68 -4.99 9.79 9.44
C TYR A 68 -5.80 8.72 10.20
N PRO A 69 -5.84 8.73 11.56
CA PRO A 69 -6.47 7.67 12.35
C PRO A 69 -7.96 7.52 12.06
N ILE A 70 -8.67 8.62 11.78
CA ILE A 70 -10.11 8.60 11.50
C ILE A 70 -10.40 7.84 10.21
N PHE A 71 -9.57 8.04 9.19
CA PHE A 71 -9.73 7.36 7.91
C PHE A 71 -9.51 5.86 8.09
N THR A 72 -8.43 5.49 8.77
CA THR A 72 -8.02 4.09 8.93
C THR A 72 -8.84 3.28 9.93
N GLN A 73 -9.51 3.90 10.90
CA GLN A 73 -10.42 3.20 11.82
C GLN A 73 -11.55 2.47 11.10
N THR A 74 -11.95 2.96 9.92
CA THR A 74 -12.99 2.32 9.09
C THR A 74 -12.48 1.14 8.27
N TYR A 75 -11.17 0.85 8.31
CA TYR A 75 -10.51 -0.13 7.45
C TYR A 75 -10.47 -1.51 8.08
N LEU A 76 -11.64 -2.13 8.22
CA LEU A 76 -11.75 -3.56 8.49
C LEU A 76 -12.30 -4.27 7.24
N PRO A 77 -11.81 -5.46 6.87
CA PRO A 77 -12.38 -6.22 5.75
C PRO A 77 -13.89 -6.47 5.90
N SER A 78 -14.39 -6.50 7.13
CA SER A 78 -15.81 -6.68 7.45
C SER A 78 -16.66 -5.42 7.26
N THR A 79 -16.05 -4.23 7.18
CA THR A 79 -16.78 -2.94 7.10
C THR A 79 -16.65 -2.27 5.74
N VAL A 80 -15.60 -2.60 4.98
CA VAL A 80 -15.38 -2.03 3.64
C VAL A 80 -16.33 -2.71 2.64
N THR A 81 -17.21 -1.93 2.02
CA THR A 81 -18.31 -2.45 1.17
C THR A 81 -17.92 -2.59 -0.30
N MET A 82 -16.74 -2.07 -0.66
CA MET A 82 -16.28 -1.94 -2.04
C MET A 82 -15.22 -2.97 -2.46
N LEU A 83 -14.79 -3.87 -1.57
CA LEU A 83 -13.77 -4.89 -1.86
C LEU A 83 -14.15 -5.82 -3.02
N ASP A 84 -15.44 -6.14 -3.17
CA ASP A 84 -15.98 -7.04 -4.19
C ASP A 84 -16.56 -6.30 -5.42
N LYS A 85 -16.33 -4.99 -5.55
CA LYS A 85 -16.94 -4.13 -6.58
C LYS A 85 -16.04 -3.84 -7.78
N ASP A 86 -14.89 -4.50 -7.87
CA ASP A 86 -13.90 -4.31 -8.96
C ASP A 86 -13.39 -2.87 -9.09
N LEU A 87 -13.45 -2.06 -8.02
CA LEU A 87 -12.93 -0.69 -8.05
C LEU A 87 -11.43 -0.68 -8.36
N PHE A 88 -10.67 -1.58 -7.75
CA PHE A 88 -9.24 -1.71 -7.95
C PHE A 88 -8.88 -3.18 -8.15
N ASN A 89 -8.37 -3.50 -9.34
CA ASN A 89 -7.84 -4.81 -9.68
C ASN A 89 -6.33 -4.77 -9.99
N ILE A 90 -5.61 -5.84 -9.65
CA ILE A 90 -4.24 -6.08 -10.11
C ILE A 90 -4.30 -7.05 -11.30
N LEU A 91 -3.69 -6.68 -12.43
CA LEU A 91 -3.63 -7.56 -13.60
C LEU A 91 -2.74 -8.77 -13.34
N ARG A 92 -3.15 -9.92 -13.89
CA ARG A 92 -2.44 -11.20 -13.73
C ARG A 92 -1.02 -11.17 -14.30
N HIS A 93 -0.79 -10.37 -15.33
CA HIS A 93 0.49 -10.28 -16.01
C HIS A 93 1.09 -8.89 -15.84
N PRO A 94 2.39 -8.79 -15.57
CA PRO A 94 3.08 -7.50 -15.58
C PRO A 94 3.12 -6.93 -16.99
N ASP A 95 3.46 -5.65 -17.08
CA ASP A 95 3.70 -5.00 -18.36
C ASP A 95 5.02 -5.49 -19.01
N PRO A 96 5.34 -5.08 -20.25
CA PRO A 96 6.59 -5.49 -20.92
C PRO A 96 7.88 -5.10 -20.19
N ASN A 97 7.82 -4.15 -19.23
CA ASN A 97 8.96 -3.75 -18.40
C ASN A 97 9.05 -4.55 -17.09
N GLY A 98 8.14 -5.49 -16.85
CA GLY A 98 8.09 -6.29 -15.62
C GLY A 98 7.42 -5.58 -14.45
N ARG A 99 6.70 -4.48 -14.69
CA ARG A 99 6.01 -3.71 -13.65
C ARG A 99 4.63 -4.30 -13.40
N VAL A 100 4.22 -4.37 -12.15
CA VAL A 100 2.87 -4.82 -11.80
C VAL A 100 1.88 -3.73 -12.19
N VAL A 101 0.76 -4.12 -12.79
CA VAL A 101 -0.24 -3.19 -13.32
C VAL A 101 -1.50 -3.26 -12.47
N GLY A 102 -1.81 -2.14 -11.81
CA GLY A 102 -3.08 -1.92 -11.13
C GLY A 102 -4.03 -1.12 -12.02
N VAL A 103 -5.32 -1.46 -12.00
CA VAL A 103 -6.37 -0.75 -12.72
C VAL A 103 -7.42 -0.27 -11.73
N VAL A 104 -7.66 1.04 -11.72
CA VAL A 104 -8.68 1.71 -10.90
C VAL A 104 -9.82 2.15 -11.81
N GLN A 105 -11.02 1.61 -11.59
CA GLN A 105 -12.20 1.84 -12.43
C GLN A 105 -13.19 2.80 -11.75
N MET A 106 -13.17 4.07 -12.14
CA MET A 106 -13.98 5.09 -11.47
C MET A 106 -15.49 4.85 -11.59
N CYS A 107 -15.95 4.27 -12.71
CA CYS A 107 -17.37 3.91 -12.90
C CYS A 107 -17.91 2.89 -11.88
N LYS A 108 -17.05 2.17 -11.16
CA LYS A 108 -17.44 1.17 -10.15
C LYS A 108 -17.74 1.78 -8.78
N TRP A 109 -17.39 3.05 -8.59
CA TRP A 109 -17.69 3.79 -7.38
C TRP A 109 -18.88 4.72 -7.60
N ASN A 110 -19.81 4.75 -6.64
CA ASN A 110 -20.83 5.78 -6.57
C ASN A 110 -20.68 6.55 -5.25
N PRO A 111 -20.23 7.82 -5.28
CA PRO A 111 -20.00 8.62 -4.07
C PRO A 111 -21.26 8.89 -3.23
N SER A 112 -22.46 8.67 -3.78
CA SER A 112 -23.72 8.79 -3.04
C SER A 112 -24.09 7.52 -2.27
N ILE A 113 -23.47 6.39 -2.59
CA ILE A 113 -23.73 5.09 -1.94
C ILE A 113 -22.60 4.75 -0.97
N ALA A 114 -21.35 4.86 -1.43
CA ALA A 114 -20.17 4.57 -0.64
C ALA A 114 -19.30 5.82 -0.48
N PRO A 115 -18.90 6.17 0.75
CA PRO A 115 -18.06 7.32 1.00
C PRO A 115 -16.64 7.10 0.42
N ILE A 116 -15.89 8.18 0.21
CA ILE A 116 -14.56 8.09 -0.42
C ILE A 116 -13.58 7.29 0.43
N GLU A 117 -13.78 7.29 1.74
CA GLU A 117 -13.03 6.50 2.71
C GLU A 117 -13.10 5.01 2.40
N ASP A 118 -14.27 4.51 1.97
CA ASP A 118 -14.47 3.11 1.59
C ASP A 118 -13.70 2.74 0.30
N ALA A 119 -13.70 3.67 -0.67
CA ALA A 119 -12.91 3.54 -1.89
C ALA A 119 -11.39 3.56 -1.62
N ILE A 120 -10.94 4.45 -0.73
CA ILE A 120 -9.53 4.50 -0.31
C ILE A 120 -9.16 3.20 0.42
N ALA A 121 -9.98 2.76 1.39
CA ALA A 121 -9.76 1.53 2.14
C ALA A 121 -9.61 0.32 1.21
N THR A 122 -10.52 0.20 0.23
CA THR A 122 -10.48 -0.84 -0.80
C THR A 122 -9.13 -0.84 -1.53
N GLY A 123 -8.67 0.33 -1.97
CA GLY A 123 -7.37 0.42 -2.63
C GLY A 123 -6.18 0.07 -1.73
N MET A 124 -6.24 0.44 -0.44
CA MET A 124 -5.21 0.06 0.53
C MET A 124 -5.15 -1.46 0.73
N PHE A 125 -6.30 -2.12 0.88
CA PHE A 125 -6.35 -3.58 1.03
C PHE A 125 -5.78 -4.30 -0.20
N VAL A 126 -6.17 -3.86 -1.40
CA VAL A 126 -5.67 -4.44 -2.66
C VAL A 126 -4.14 -4.28 -2.75
N LEU A 127 -3.60 -3.14 -2.34
CA LEU A 127 -2.16 -2.88 -2.38
C LEU A 127 -1.39 -3.61 -1.28
N ASP A 128 -1.89 -3.65 -0.05
CA ASP A 128 -1.26 -4.36 1.05
C ASP A 128 -1.21 -5.88 0.74
N GLU A 129 -2.28 -6.45 0.20
CA GLU A 129 -2.27 -7.83 -0.31
C GLU A 129 -1.39 -7.99 -1.56
N GLY A 130 -1.36 -6.96 -2.40
CA GLY A 130 -0.46 -6.85 -3.55
C GLY A 130 1.01 -7.00 -3.19
N ILE A 131 1.44 -6.36 -2.10
CA ILE A 131 2.81 -6.48 -1.57
C ILE A 131 3.11 -7.93 -1.15
N ARG A 132 2.14 -8.62 -0.53
CA ARG A 132 2.32 -10.00 -0.06
C ARG A 132 2.37 -11.02 -1.19
N THR A 133 1.71 -10.75 -2.32
CA THR A 133 1.46 -11.75 -3.37
C THR A 133 2.06 -11.35 -4.72
N TYR A 134 1.53 -10.30 -5.35
CA TYR A 134 1.80 -9.94 -6.74
C TYR A 134 3.13 -9.19 -6.93
N PHE A 135 3.59 -8.42 -5.94
CA PHE A 135 4.87 -7.71 -6.01
C PHE A 135 6.07 -8.63 -5.73
N SER A 136 5.86 -9.95 -5.68
CA SER A 136 6.93 -10.96 -5.56
C SER A 136 7.88 -10.98 -6.77
N THR A 137 7.36 -10.66 -7.95
CA THR A 137 8.09 -10.73 -9.23
C THR A 137 8.68 -9.40 -9.70
N GLY A 138 8.39 -8.28 -9.02
CA GLY A 138 8.84 -6.95 -9.41
C GLY A 138 8.63 -5.90 -8.31
N ASN A 139 9.38 -4.79 -8.38
CA ASN A 139 9.39 -3.73 -7.35
C ASN A 139 8.65 -2.46 -7.74
N GLU A 140 7.99 -2.47 -8.90
CA GLU A 140 7.42 -1.29 -9.51
C GLU A 140 5.94 -1.54 -9.82
N LEU A 141 5.13 -0.54 -9.51
CA LEU A 141 3.69 -0.54 -9.74
C LEU A 141 3.35 0.58 -10.71
N VAL A 142 2.53 0.26 -11.71
CA VAL A 142 1.88 1.23 -12.59
C VAL A 142 0.39 1.21 -12.29
N LEU A 143 -0.20 2.37 -12.04
CA LEU A 143 -1.64 2.52 -11.86
C LEU A 143 -2.27 3.12 -13.12
N LEU A 144 -3.25 2.43 -13.67
CA LEU A 144 -4.12 2.91 -14.74
C LEU A 144 -5.43 3.38 -14.12
N PHE A 145 -5.76 4.66 -14.32
CA PHE A 145 -7.04 5.22 -13.90
C PHE A 145 -7.98 5.25 -15.10
N ASP A 146 -8.96 4.34 -15.10
CA ASP A 146 -10.08 4.39 -16.04
C ASP A 146 -11.10 5.41 -15.51
N CYS A 147 -11.01 6.62 -16.07
CA CYS A 147 -11.89 7.74 -15.75
C CYS A 147 -13.24 7.69 -16.48
N ASN A 148 -13.56 6.60 -17.19
CA ASN A 148 -14.90 6.42 -17.73
C ASN A 148 -15.94 6.44 -16.60
N GLY A 149 -17.06 7.11 -16.82
CA GLY A 149 -18.12 7.28 -15.81
C GLY A 149 -17.80 8.26 -14.68
N LEU A 150 -16.68 8.99 -14.74
CA LEU A 150 -16.38 10.05 -13.77
C LEU A 150 -17.39 11.20 -13.90
N THR A 151 -17.99 11.58 -12.76
CA THR A 151 -19.01 12.64 -12.69
C THR A 151 -18.56 13.80 -11.81
N LEU A 152 -19.29 14.93 -11.87
CA LEU A 152 -19.05 16.06 -10.96
C LEU A 152 -19.18 15.67 -9.48
N SER A 153 -20.00 14.66 -9.15
CA SER A 153 -20.08 14.14 -7.77
C SER A 153 -18.73 13.55 -7.34
N HIS A 154 -18.08 12.77 -8.20
CA HIS A 154 -16.74 12.24 -7.92
C HIS A 154 -15.73 13.36 -7.73
N ALA A 155 -15.72 14.32 -8.67
CA ALA A 155 -14.78 15.44 -8.63
C ALA A 155 -14.92 16.30 -7.36
N ARG A 156 -16.15 16.49 -6.86
CA ARG A 156 -16.41 17.22 -5.61
C ARG A 156 -15.92 16.46 -4.37
N THR A 157 -15.93 15.13 -4.41
CA THR A 157 -15.47 14.29 -3.29
C THR A 157 -13.94 14.19 -3.23
N ILE A 158 -13.26 14.15 -4.38
CA ILE A 158 -11.79 14.10 -4.46
C ILE A 158 -11.21 15.50 -4.22
N THR A 159 -11.28 15.97 -2.98
CA THR A 159 -10.72 17.27 -2.58
C THR A 159 -9.19 17.25 -2.54
N PRO A 160 -8.51 18.41 -2.57
CA PRO A 160 -7.05 18.48 -2.40
C PRO A 160 -6.55 17.78 -1.13
N ARG A 161 -7.33 17.82 -0.04
CA ARG A 161 -7.01 17.11 1.22
C ARG A 161 -6.95 15.60 1.00
N ILE A 162 -7.89 15.04 0.24
CA ILE A 162 -7.89 13.60 -0.09
C ILE A 162 -6.73 13.26 -1.02
N ALA A 163 -6.45 14.08 -2.03
CA ALA A 163 -5.31 13.86 -2.90
C ALA A 163 -3.97 13.84 -2.13
N ILE A 164 -3.78 14.75 -1.17
CA ILE A 164 -2.60 14.77 -0.29
C ILE A 164 -2.55 13.54 0.61
N LEU A 165 -3.69 13.09 1.13
CA LEU A 165 -3.78 11.85 1.92
C LEU A 165 -3.29 10.66 1.08
N LEU A 166 -3.80 10.49 -0.15
CA LEU A 166 -3.39 9.43 -1.05
C LEU A 166 -1.89 9.47 -1.34
N VAL A 167 -1.33 10.64 -1.63
CA VAL A 167 0.13 10.78 -1.83
C VAL A 167 0.90 10.37 -0.59
N ASN A 168 0.47 10.79 0.61
CA ASN A 168 1.17 10.45 1.85
C ASN A 168 1.09 8.95 2.18
N MET A 169 0.05 8.23 1.75
CA MET A 169 -0.05 6.78 1.96
C MET A 169 1.03 6.00 1.21
N PHE A 170 1.47 6.49 0.04
CA PHE A 170 2.39 5.76 -0.85
C PHE A 170 3.78 6.38 -0.97
N VAL A 171 3.92 7.65 -0.59
CA VAL A 171 5.18 8.38 -0.71
C VAL A 171 5.70 8.72 0.68
N VAL A 172 6.83 8.11 1.04
CA VAL A 172 7.63 8.55 2.18
C VAL A 172 8.22 9.90 1.80
N ARG A 173 7.74 10.97 2.42
CA ARG A 173 8.39 12.27 2.28
C ARG A 173 9.70 12.21 3.05
N LYS A 174 10.79 12.63 2.42
CA LYS A 174 11.96 13.01 3.18
C LYS A 174 11.56 14.25 3.96
N GLU A 175 11.44 14.14 5.28
CA GLU A 175 11.48 15.31 6.13
C GLU A 175 12.87 15.93 5.91
N GLU A 176 12.92 17.09 5.27
CA GLU A 176 14.13 17.91 5.27
C GLU A 176 14.36 18.31 6.74
N ARG A 177 15.33 17.63 7.37
CA ARG A 177 15.92 18.07 8.64
C ARG A 177 16.76 19.31 8.42
#